data_AF-A0A4Q8K0W0-F1
#
_entry.id   AF-A0A4Q8K0W0-F1
#
_cell.length_a   1.000
_cell.length_b   1.000
_cell.length_c   1.000
_cell.angle_alpha   90.00
_cell.angle_beta   90.00
_cell.angle_gamma   90.00
#
_symmetry.space_group_name_H-M   'P 1'
#
loop_
_entity.id
_entity.type
_entity.pdbx_description
1 polymer ?
#
loop_
_entity_poly.entity_id
_entity_poly.type
_entity_poly.pdbx_seq_one_letter_code
_entity_poly.pdbx_strand_id
1 'polypeptide(L)'
;MKFAIFVCFLGVLSFAAAGSIEGKSKEEKEEIIKKFYKCIACSPNDQARADYAECCKKKPKRITEISEECKTGILANPEDIQSRWTQICESDEILTKVYSCIDEKLSANPITEAEQEEGKPYKLCLMEMNEKYCL
;
A
#
# COMPACT_ATOMS: atom_id res chain seq x y z
N MET A 1 16.83 20.50 -7.49
CA MET A 1 15.75 20.26 -6.51
C MET A 1 15.33 18.80 -6.65
N LYS A 2 15.64 17.96 -5.65
CA LYS A 2 15.34 16.51 -5.71
C LYS A 2 13.88 16.30 -5.28
N PHE A 3 13.00 15.99 -6.22
CA PHE A 3 11.62 15.63 -5.93
C PHE A 3 11.59 14.21 -5.36
N ALA A 4 11.69 14.09 -4.04
CA ALA A 4 11.49 12.84 -3.32
C ALA A 4 9.98 12.59 -3.21
N ILE A 5 9.36 12.09 -4.28
CA ILE A 5 7.98 11.62 -4.23
C ILE A 5 8.04 10.16 -3.76
N PHE A 6 8.03 10.02 -2.43
CA PHE A 6 7.88 8.76 -1.71
C PHE A 6 6.51 8.15 -2.00
N VAL A 7 6.47 6.96 -2.61
CA VAL A 7 5.20 6.32 -2.99
C VAL A 7 5.02 5.08 -2.12
N CYS A 8 4.70 5.21 -0.83
CA CYS A 8 4.55 4.02 0.03
C CYS A 8 3.49 3.08 -0.56
N PHE A 9 3.73 1.77 -0.58
CA PHE A 9 2.71 0.78 -0.92
C PHE A 9 2.90 -0.42 -0.04
N LEU A 10 1.81 -0.92 0.56
CA LEU A 10 1.76 -2.21 1.23
C LEU A 10 2.61 -2.27 2.50
N GLY A 11 1.98 -1.96 3.62
CA GLY A 11 2.47 -2.27 4.94
C GLY A 11 1.37 -3.00 5.64
N VAL A 12 1.61 -4.27 5.98
CA VAL A 12 0.59 -5.21 6.44
C VAL A 12 -0.26 -4.57 7.54
N LEU A 13 -1.53 -4.38 7.18
CA LEU A 13 -2.65 -4.06 8.03
C LEU A 13 -2.79 -5.19 9.06
N SER A 14 -2.14 -5.01 10.21
CA SER A 14 -2.74 -5.48 11.45
C SER A 14 -3.62 -4.36 11.98
N PHE A 15 -4.91 -4.66 11.93
CA PHE A 15 -6.07 -3.94 12.46
C PHE A 15 -6.53 -2.77 11.61
N ALA A 16 -7.84 -2.51 11.62
CA ALA A 16 -8.64 -1.34 11.23
C ALA A 16 -8.27 -0.55 9.94
N ALA A 17 -8.24 -1.21 8.78
CA ALA A 17 -8.93 -0.60 7.66
C ALA A 17 -9.97 -1.56 7.12
N ALA A 18 -11.25 -1.16 7.19
CA ALA A 18 -12.45 -1.99 7.26
C ALA A 18 -12.59 -2.77 8.58
N GLY A 19 -13.74 -2.67 9.24
CA GLY A 19 -14.11 -3.47 10.41
C GLY A 19 -14.29 -4.97 10.11
N SER A 20 -13.46 -5.58 9.25
CA SER A 20 -13.63 -6.97 8.82
C SER A 20 -12.34 -7.70 8.40
N ILE A 21 -11.13 -7.26 8.77
CA ILE A 21 -9.90 -8.00 8.42
C ILE A 21 -9.44 -8.99 9.53
N GLU A 22 -9.94 -8.82 10.76
CA GLU A 22 -9.76 -9.83 11.81
C GLU A 22 -10.45 -11.13 11.43
N GLY A 23 -9.74 -12.25 11.55
CA GLY A 23 -10.25 -13.59 11.21
C GLY A 23 -10.23 -13.92 9.71
N LYS A 24 -9.85 -12.98 8.82
CA LYS A 24 -9.69 -13.26 7.39
C LYS A 24 -8.41 -14.06 7.10
N SER A 25 -8.52 -14.97 6.14
CA SER A 25 -7.40 -15.70 5.55
C SER A 25 -6.41 -14.75 4.88
N LYS A 26 -5.20 -15.25 4.60
CA LYS A 26 -4.16 -14.48 3.90
C LYS A 26 -4.65 -14.06 2.51
N GLU A 27 -5.32 -14.98 1.82
CA GLU A 27 -5.87 -14.79 0.47
C GLU A 27 -6.93 -13.68 0.46
N GLU A 28 -7.85 -13.67 1.42
CA GLU A 28 -8.85 -12.59 1.54
C GLU A 28 -8.22 -11.23 1.82
N LYS A 29 -7.16 -11.20 2.65
CA LYS A 29 -6.42 -9.96 2.93
C LYS A 29 -5.75 -9.44 1.67
N GLU A 30 -5.09 -10.31 0.93
CA GLU A 30 -4.49 -9.97 -0.36
C GLU A 30 -5.54 -9.39 -1.32
N GLU A 31 -6.70 -10.04 -1.46
CA GLU A 31 -7.76 -9.57 -2.36
C GLU A 31 -8.29 -8.18 -1.99
N ILE A 32 -8.56 -7.92 -0.71
CA ILE A 32 -9.06 -6.61 -0.24
C ILE A 32 -8.05 -5.52 -0.59
N ILE A 33 -6.79 -5.80 -0.28
CA ILE A 33 -5.66 -4.91 -0.56
C ILE A 33 -5.52 -4.65 -2.06
N LYS A 34 -5.57 -5.70 -2.90
CA LYS A 34 -5.50 -5.57 -4.35
C LYS A 34 -6.65 -4.72 -4.90
N LYS A 35 -7.88 -4.95 -4.43
CA LYS A 35 -9.06 -4.18 -4.86
C LYS A 35 -8.92 -2.69 -4.54
N PHE A 36 -8.52 -2.37 -3.30
CA PHE A 36 -8.27 -0.98 -2.91
C PHE A 36 -7.19 -0.33 -3.79
N TYR A 37 -6.05 -1.01 -3.96
CA TYR A 37 -4.95 -0.45 -4.75
C TYR A 37 -5.27 -0.27 -6.22
N LYS A 38 -5.99 -1.23 -6.81
CA LYS A 38 -6.46 -1.12 -8.19
C LYS A 38 -7.46 0.01 -8.35
N CYS A 39 -8.39 0.19 -7.41
CA CYS A 39 -9.30 1.32 -7.40
C CYS A 39 -8.55 2.67 -7.43
N ILE A 40 -7.56 2.87 -6.55
CA ILE A 40 -6.78 4.11 -6.51
C ILE A 40 -5.94 4.28 -7.79
N ALA A 41 -5.27 3.22 -8.25
CA ALA A 41 -4.39 3.28 -9.41
C ALA A 41 -5.16 3.55 -10.71
N CYS A 42 -6.29 2.87 -10.90
CA CYS A 42 -7.16 3.02 -12.07
C CYS A 42 -8.12 4.21 -11.97
N SER A 43 -8.12 4.94 -10.85
CA SER A 43 -9.00 6.09 -10.68
C SER A 43 -8.74 7.14 -11.76
N PRO A 44 -9.77 7.66 -12.44
CA PRO A 44 -9.63 8.81 -13.33
C PRO A 44 -9.45 10.11 -12.53
N ASN A 45 -9.58 10.07 -11.20
CA ASN A 45 -9.41 11.21 -10.32
C ASN A 45 -8.00 11.24 -9.73
N ASP A 46 -7.16 12.16 -10.21
CA ASP A 46 -5.80 12.34 -9.69
C ASP A 46 -5.77 12.71 -8.19
N GLN A 47 -6.88 13.24 -7.63
CA GLN A 47 -6.98 13.51 -6.20
C GLN A 47 -6.93 12.21 -5.37
N ALA A 48 -7.42 11.08 -5.89
CA ALA A 48 -7.32 9.79 -5.20
C ALA A 48 -5.85 9.37 -5.05
N ARG A 49 -5.02 9.59 -6.07
CA ARG A 49 -3.58 9.31 -6.03
C ARG A 49 -2.83 10.30 -5.13
N ALA A 50 -3.23 11.57 -5.14
CA ALA A 50 -2.66 12.61 -4.27
C ALA A 50 -2.96 12.34 -2.78
N ASP A 51 -4.22 12.08 -2.43
CA ASP A 51 -4.63 11.73 -1.06
C ASP A 51 -3.92 10.45 -0.60
N TYR A 52 -3.74 9.49 -1.50
CA TYR A 52 -2.97 8.28 -1.21
C TYR A 52 -1.53 8.58 -0.84
N ALA A 53 -0.85 9.44 -1.62
CA ALA A 53 0.52 9.87 -1.33
C ALA A 53 0.61 10.60 0.03
N GLU A 54 -0.40 11.36 0.43
CA GLU A 54 -0.45 11.96 1.76
C GLU A 54 -0.63 10.93 2.88
N CYS A 55 -1.48 9.92 2.71
CA CYS A 55 -1.59 8.82 3.68
C CYS A 55 -0.24 8.14 3.85
N CYS A 56 0.48 7.89 2.76
CA CYS A 56 1.78 7.23 2.74
C CYS A 56 2.83 7.90 3.63
N LYS A 57 2.78 9.22 3.82
CA LYS A 57 3.69 9.95 4.72
C LYS A 57 3.52 9.60 6.20
N LYS A 58 2.39 8.99 6.57
CA LYS A 58 2.07 8.56 7.94
C LYS A 58 2.52 7.13 8.22
N LYS A 59 3.11 6.45 7.24
CA LYS A 59 3.50 5.05 7.35
C LYS A 59 4.83 4.92 8.13
N PRO A 60 4.95 3.95 9.06
CA PRO A 60 6.18 3.73 9.80
C PRO A 60 7.37 3.53 8.88
N LYS A 61 8.51 4.14 9.23
CA LYS A 61 9.68 4.26 8.35
C LYS A 61 10.17 2.91 7.82
N ARG A 62 10.33 1.90 8.69
CA ARG A 62 10.81 0.56 8.26
C ARG A 62 9.86 -0.07 7.26
N ILE A 63 8.56 0.04 7.50
CA ILE A 63 7.56 -0.53 6.59
C ILE A 63 7.58 0.21 5.25
N THR A 64 7.82 1.53 5.24
CA THR A 64 8.05 2.30 4.02
C THR A 64 9.28 1.80 3.25
N GLU A 65 10.39 1.55 3.94
CA GLU A 65 11.63 1.04 3.31
C GLU A 65 11.43 -0.34 2.67
N ILE A 66 10.81 -1.28 3.40
CA ILE A 66 10.46 -2.62 2.89
C ILE A 66 9.60 -2.53 1.62
N SER A 67 8.62 -1.63 1.63
CA SER A 67 7.74 -1.40 0.49
C SER A 67 8.47 -0.87 -0.73
N GLU A 68 9.31 0.15 -0.55
CA GLU A 68 10.11 0.72 -1.64
C GLU A 68 11.06 -0.32 -2.22
N GLU A 69 11.69 -1.15 -1.38
CA GLU A 69 12.56 -2.24 -1.82
C GLU A 69 11.80 -3.23 -2.70
N CYS A 70 10.65 -3.73 -2.24
CA CYS A 70 9.84 -4.67 -3.00
C CYS A 70 9.36 -4.08 -4.33
N LYS A 71 8.94 -2.82 -4.35
CA LYS A 71 8.53 -2.14 -5.58
C LYS A 71 9.66 -1.97 -6.57
N THR A 72 10.83 -1.53 -6.10
CA THR A 72 11.99 -1.28 -6.97
C THR A 72 12.49 -2.57 -7.61
N GLY A 73 12.34 -3.72 -6.93
CA GLY A 73 12.64 -5.03 -7.49
C GLY A 73 11.61 -5.58 -8.49
N ILE A 74 10.39 -5.03 -8.53
CA ILE A 74 9.26 -5.60 -9.30
C ILE A 74 8.78 -4.68 -10.43
N LEU A 75 8.67 -3.37 -10.19
CA LEU A 75 8.15 -2.41 -11.16
C LEU A 75 9.22 -2.04 -12.18
N ALA A 76 8.84 -1.98 -13.45
CA ALA A 76 9.70 -1.39 -14.48
C ALA A 76 9.71 0.13 -14.32
N ASN A 77 10.89 0.75 -14.37
CA ASN A 77 11.06 2.20 -14.26
C ASN A 77 10.37 2.81 -13.03
N PRO A 78 10.75 2.38 -11.81
CA PRO A 78 10.08 2.83 -10.61
C PRO A 78 10.13 4.36 -10.48
N GLU A 79 11.16 5.08 -10.90
CA GLU A 79 11.21 6.55 -10.69
C GLU A 79 10.06 7.34 -11.37
N ASP A 80 9.36 6.78 -12.37
CA ASP A 80 8.21 7.41 -13.00
C ASP A 80 6.88 7.01 -12.32
N ILE A 81 6.32 7.96 -11.56
CA ILE A 81 5.07 7.80 -10.82
C ILE A 81 3.91 7.44 -11.75
N GLN A 82 3.82 8.03 -12.93
CA GLN A 82 2.71 7.76 -13.84
C GLN A 82 2.80 6.33 -14.37
N SER A 83 3.99 5.91 -14.79
CA SER A 83 4.26 4.53 -15.19
C SER A 83 3.95 3.53 -14.07
N ARG A 84 4.28 3.85 -12.81
CA ARG A 84 3.91 3.00 -11.66
C ARG A 84 2.40 2.82 -11.56
N TRP A 85 1.63 3.90 -11.62
CA TRP A 85 0.17 3.83 -11.53
C TRP A 85 -0.44 3.03 -12.68
N THR A 86 0.04 3.24 -13.90
CA THR A 86 -0.39 2.46 -15.08
C THR A 86 -0.11 0.98 -14.88
N GLN A 87 1.11 0.60 -14.50
CA GLN A 87 1.47 -0.81 -14.27
C GLN A 87 0.62 -1.48 -13.19
N ILE A 88 0.35 -0.77 -12.08
CA ILE A 88 -0.49 -1.28 -11.00
C ILE A 88 -1.95 -1.42 -11.45
N CYS A 89 -2.45 -0.49 -12.26
CA CYS A 89 -3.81 -0.55 -12.78
C CYS A 89 -4.00 -1.72 -13.77
N GLU A 90 -3.02 -1.94 -14.64
CA GLU A 90 -3.10 -2.89 -15.74
C GLU A 90 -2.75 -4.33 -15.35
N SER A 91 -1.99 -4.54 -14.26
CA SER A 91 -1.49 -5.86 -13.89
C SER A 91 -1.76 -6.23 -12.43
N ASP A 92 -2.72 -7.14 -12.23
CA ASP A 92 -2.96 -7.77 -10.93
C ASP A 92 -1.79 -8.62 -10.45
N GLU A 93 -0.97 -9.11 -11.39
CA GLU A 93 0.24 -9.90 -11.10
C GLU A 93 1.28 -9.04 -10.39
N ILE A 94 1.44 -7.77 -10.80
CA ILE A 94 2.35 -6.83 -10.13
C ILE A 94 1.93 -6.64 -8.67
N LEU A 95 0.64 -6.42 -8.41
CA LEU A 95 0.14 -6.27 -7.05
C LEU A 95 0.36 -7.53 -6.20
N THR A 96 0.12 -8.73 -6.76
CA THR A 96 0.39 -9.99 -6.05
C THR A 96 1.88 -10.16 -5.74
N LYS A 97 2.78 -9.85 -6.69
CA LYS A 97 4.23 -9.94 -6.46
C LYS A 97 4.69 -8.97 -5.38
N VAL A 98 4.22 -7.72 -5.42
CA VAL A 98 4.59 -6.71 -4.41
C VAL A 98 4.04 -7.10 -3.04
N TYR A 99 2.79 -7.55 -2.96
CA TYR A 99 2.19 -8.06 -1.73
C TYR A 99 3.00 -9.22 -1.15
N SER A 100 3.32 -10.23 -1.97
CA SER A 100 4.07 -11.41 -1.55
C SER A 100 5.46 -11.07 -1.01
N CYS A 101 6.19 -10.19 -1.70
CA CYS A 101 7.52 -9.73 -1.24
C CYS A 101 7.46 -9.05 0.14
N ILE A 102 6.43 -8.23 0.37
CA ILE A 102 6.27 -7.48 1.62
C ILE A 102 5.83 -8.42 2.74
N ASP A 103 4.89 -9.32 2.47
CA ASP A 103 4.43 -10.33 3.42
C ASP A 103 5.58 -11.26 3.85
N GLU A 104 6.43 -11.68 2.91
CA GLU A 104 7.62 -12.48 3.21
C GLU A 104 8.61 -11.73 4.12
N LYS A 105 8.94 -10.47 3.79
CA LYS A 105 9.85 -9.66 4.61
C LYS A 105 9.31 -9.37 6.01
N LEU A 106 8.01 -9.13 6.13
CA LEU A 106 7.36 -8.90 7.42
C LEU A 106 7.12 -10.20 8.21
N SER A 107 7.00 -11.35 7.54
CA SER A 107 6.98 -12.65 8.21
C SER A 107 8.34 -13.00 8.80
N ALA A 108 9.43 -12.70 8.07
CA ALA A 108 10.79 -12.90 8.55
C ALA A 108 11.18 -11.93 9.67
N ASN A 109 10.64 -10.71 9.66
CA ASN A 109 10.87 -9.70 10.70
C ASN A 109 9.55 -8.99 11.05
N PRO A 110 8.77 -9.56 12.00
CA PRO A 110 7.44 -9.08 12.37
C PRO A 110 7.38 -7.60 12.74
N ILE A 111 6.22 -6.99 12.51
CA ILE A 111 5.93 -5.62 12.94
C ILE A 111 5.87 -5.59 14.47
N THR A 112 6.67 -4.72 15.08
CA THR A 112 6.67 -4.50 16.53
C THR A 112 5.41 -3.76 16.98
N GLU A 113 5.04 -3.85 18.25
CA GLU A 113 3.89 -3.10 18.81
C GLU A 113 4.04 -1.59 18.60
N ALA A 114 5.25 -1.05 18.77
CA ALA A 114 5.52 0.37 18.55
C ALA A 114 5.24 0.78 17.09
N GLU A 115 5.60 -0.04 16.12
CA GLU A 115 5.31 0.22 14.70
C GLU A 115 3.83 0.04 14.37
N GLN A 116 3.13 -0.86 15.05
CA GLN A 116 1.67 -0.97 14.91
C GLN A 116 0.97 0.29 15.40
N GLU A 117 1.40 0.82 16.54
CA GLU A 117 0.89 2.07 17.12
C GLU A 117 1.22 3.27 16.21
N GLU A 118 2.46 3.39 15.76
CA GLU A 118 2.89 4.42 14.80
C GLU A 118 2.11 4.33 13.47
N GLY A 119 1.73 3.11 13.06
CA GLY A 119 0.98 2.86 11.84
C GLY A 119 -0.51 3.17 11.90
N LYS A 120 -1.09 3.44 13.08
CA LYS A 120 -2.54 3.72 13.22
C LYS A 120 -3.02 4.88 12.34
N PRO A 121 -2.35 6.04 12.26
CA PRO A 121 -2.80 7.15 11.43
C PRO A 121 -2.75 6.85 9.94
N TYR A 122 -1.76 6.09 9.47
CA TYR A 122 -1.68 5.66 8.07
C TYR A 122 -2.92 4.85 7.69
N LYS A 123 -3.23 3.88 8.52
CA LYS A 123 -4.32 2.94 8.37
C LYS A 123 -5.70 3.63 8.41
N LEU A 124 -5.93 4.55 9.36
CA LEU A 124 -7.16 5.36 9.38
C LEU A 124 -7.31 6.19 8.10
N CYS A 125 -6.21 6.78 7.63
CA CYS A 125 -6.20 7.51 6.36
C CYS A 125 -6.59 6.62 5.17
N LEU A 126 -6.09 5.38 5.10
CA LEU A 126 -6.49 4.43 4.07
C LEU A 126 -7.97 4.02 4.16
N MET A 127 -8.55 3.95 5.36
CA MET A 127 -10.00 3.71 5.53
C MET A 127 -10.82 4.81 4.90
N GLU A 128 -10.56 6.05 5.32
CA GLU A 128 -11.27 7.23 4.86
C GLU A 128 -11.15 7.35 3.34
N MET A 129 -9.98 7.04 2.78
CA MET A 129 -9.78 6.95 1.35
C MET A 129 -10.62 5.87 0.68
N ASN A 130 -10.66 4.67 1.24
CA ASN A 130 -11.44 3.57 0.68
C ASN A 130 -12.93 3.92 0.65
N GLU A 131 -13.45 4.52 1.73
CA GLU A 131 -14.83 5.02 1.81
C GLU A 131 -15.10 6.16 0.82
N LYS A 132 -14.11 7.04 0.61
CA LYS A 132 -14.26 8.21 -0.26
C LYS A 132 -14.18 7.88 -1.75
N TYR A 133 -13.38 6.89 -2.14
CA TYR A 133 -13.02 6.67 -3.54
C TYR A 133 -13.37 5.28 -4.10
N CYS A 134 -13.55 4.28 -3.24
CA CYS A 134 -13.60 2.88 -3.67
C CYS A 134 -14.87 2.13 -3.24
N LEU A 135 -15.72 2.76 -2.42
CA LEU A 135 -17.05 2.30 -2.03
C LEU A 135 -18.10 3.26 -2.57
#